data_AF-W8BNZ1-F1
#
_entry.id   AF-W8BNZ1-F1
#
_cell.length_a   1.000
_cell.length_b   1.000
_cell.length_c   1.000
_cell.angle_alpha   90.00
_cell.angle_beta   90.00
_cell.angle_gamma   90.00
#
_symmetry.space_group_name_H-M   'P 1'
#
loop_
_entity.id
_entity.type
_entity.pdbx_description
1 polymer ?
#
loop_
_entity_poly.entity_id
_entity_poly.type
_entity_poly.pdbx_seq_one_letter_code
_entity_poly.pdbx_strand_id
1 'polypeptide(L)'
;MDKPLTKSNESSISTTGTTGSPQFSDTLENNVKYMNLNFVDNSESSSQAKEPPIDFQKLPQAFDAIAPKTTKPPPSKILPSNIPLPGKYEQKPKTLCTLKEKSLLEMGFKTNEIQGWEDIVQPPKENLYKLLRNMIDNHIKPNVQIRIGGVTFNCHMMVLQCYSDFFMECNNEVLIQLPEEKITPGAFMMVYDWMLAEEPLVQREGILELFNAANFLRIKNLVNQCWLCLDDDVRFREDTAFLLYLEARTYGLESLEQLMLTRICKFFLTLVASKEYLELTTKEICTLLSSNTIGVYSEIDIFMSAVRWLNYHWEEREADMLQVVKCVRFSLMPPWFLVALNKNIDCVEIDRIASHPEVKRMINDGISYNTTQLYYRENREEFLHFLERYQLVAPVQRQWVLDKECSYHHHLECPNMQNVTYKSFLEYLEMIHTIGKDYWRSLEMAKGVEKSLQCCVRSDCRKLNEQNLVC
;
A
#
# COMPACT_ATOMS: atom_id res chain seq x y z
N MET A 1 10.27 56.20 30.68
CA MET A 1 10.77 57.28 29.83
C MET A 1 11.46 56.65 28.62
N ASP A 2 11.02 56.81 27.37
CA ASP A 2 9.69 57.25 26.90
C ASP A 2 9.39 56.69 25.49
N LYS A 3 8.13 56.79 25.04
CA LYS A 3 7.66 56.34 23.71
C LYS A 3 7.71 57.48 22.68
N PRO A 4 7.69 57.17 21.38
CA PRO A 4 6.47 57.33 20.57
C PRO A 4 6.03 56.01 19.88
N LEU A 5 4.79 55.66 19.48
CA LEU A 5 3.47 56.32 19.29
C LEU A 5 3.44 57.39 18.17
N THR A 6 2.63 57.35 17.10
CA THR A 6 1.55 56.44 16.59
C THR A 6 1.78 56.21 15.06
N LYS A 7 0.90 55.74 14.15
CA LYS A 7 -0.57 55.49 14.03
C LYS A 7 -0.74 54.45 12.90
N SER A 8 -1.29 53.25 13.12
CA SER A 8 -2.73 52.87 13.01
C SER A 8 -3.49 53.46 11.81
N ASN A 9 -4.04 52.58 10.96
CA ASN A 9 -5.40 52.68 10.47
C ASN A 9 -5.94 51.30 10.03
N GLU A 10 -7.14 50.98 10.50
CA GLU A 10 -8.00 49.91 9.99
C GLU A 10 -8.78 50.49 8.75
N SER A 11 -9.67 49.81 8.03
CA SER A 11 -10.51 48.66 8.38
C SER A 11 -11.19 48.00 7.17
N SER A 12 -12.01 46.99 7.47
CA SER A 12 -13.23 46.57 6.76
C SER A 12 -13.11 45.58 5.58
N ILE A 13 -14.16 44.75 5.49
CA ILE A 13 -14.33 43.55 4.65
C ILE A 13 -15.43 43.84 3.62
N SER A 14 -15.29 43.33 2.39
CA SER A 14 -16.47 43.04 1.55
C SER A 14 -16.15 41.94 0.52
N THR A 15 -17.16 41.13 0.19
CA THR A 15 -17.05 39.97 -0.69
C THR A 15 -17.93 40.11 -1.94
N THR A 16 -17.32 40.07 -3.13
CA THR A 16 -17.95 39.65 -4.38
C THR A 16 -16.89 39.03 -5.28
N GLY A 17 -17.13 37.85 -5.84
CA GLY A 17 -16.30 37.28 -6.91
C GLY A 17 -17.06 37.18 -8.23
N THR A 18 -16.36 36.88 -9.34
CA THR A 18 -16.89 36.26 -10.57
C THR A 18 -15.75 35.97 -11.56
N THR A 19 -15.65 34.70 -12.00
CA THR A 19 -14.96 34.13 -13.20
C THR A 19 -13.68 34.76 -13.80
N GLY A 20 -12.66 33.94 -14.06
CA GLY A 20 -11.48 34.34 -14.86
C GLY A 20 -10.51 33.21 -15.22
N SER A 21 -10.98 32.11 -15.84
CA SER A 21 -10.13 30.98 -16.25
C SER A 21 -9.53 31.16 -17.66
N PRO A 22 -8.21 31.03 -17.86
CA PRO A 22 -7.61 30.83 -19.18
C PRO A 22 -7.61 29.33 -19.57
N GLN A 23 -7.84 29.02 -20.84
CA GLN A 23 -7.73 27.67 -21.40
C GLN A 23 -6.41 27.49 -22.16
N PHE A 24 -5.71 26.38 -21.92
CA PHE A 24 -4.76 25.71 -22.82
C PHE A 24 -4.57 24.29 -22.25
N SER A 25 -4.68 23.16 -22.95
CA SER A 25 -5.21 22.72 -24.24
C SER A 25 -4.66 21.28 -24.39
N ASP A 26 -5.47 20.31 -24.79
CA ASP A 26 -5.11 18.89 -24.72
C ASP A 26 -3.98 18.48 -25.68
N THR A 27 -3.08 17.58 -25.25
CA THR A 27 -2.46 16.53 -26.10
C THR A 27 -1.54 15.58 -25.31
N LEU A 28 -2.10 14.52 -24.70
CA LEU A 28 -1.47 13.18 -24.68
C LEU A 28 -2.46 12.10 -24.19
N GLU A 29 -3.14 11.43 -25.12
CA GLU A 29 -3.79 10.14 -24.83
C GLU A 29 -2.86 8.96 -25.16
N ASN A 30 -3.19 7.79 -24.62
CA ASN A 30 -2.65 6.47 -24.98
C ASN A 30 -1.16 6.21 -24.66
N ASN A 31 -0.89 5.62 -23.48
CA ASN A 31 -0.50 4.20 -23.39
C ASN A 31 -0.25 3.73 -21.94
N VAL A 32 -1.31 3.32 -21.23
CA VAL A 32 -1.20 2.40 -20.07
C VAL A 32 -2.31 1.36 -20.15
N LYS A 33 -1.97 0.14 -20.58
CA LYS A 33 -2.87 -1.02 -20.46
C LYS A 33 -2.57 -1.72 -19.14
N TYR A 34 -3.53 -1.73 -18.23
CA TYR A 34 -3.46 -2.55 -17.02
C TYR A 34 -3.43 -4.04 -17.40
N MET A 35 -2.42 -4.76 -16.90
CA MET A 35 -2.45 -6.22 -16.90
C MET A 35 -3.33 -6.70 -15.74
N ASN A 36 -4.47 -7.31 -16.06
CA ASN A 36 -5.20 -8.14 -15.09
C ASN A 36 -4.60 -9.55 -15.12
N LEU A 37 -4.32 -10.11 -13.95
CA LEU A 37 -3.84 -11.48 -13.79
C LEU A 37 -5.03 -12.44 -13.79
N ASN A 38 -5.02 -13.41 -14.71
CA ASN A 38 -6.03 -14.47 -14.75
C ASN A 38 -5.75 -15.49 -13.63
N PHE A 39 -6.76 -15.76 -12.80
CA PHE A 39 -6.89 -17.07 -12.16
C PHE A 39 -7.82 -17.96 -12.99
N VAL A 40 -7.57 -19.27 -12.99
CA VAL A 40 -8.28 -20.23 -13.84
C VAL A 40 -9.32 -20.99 -13.01
N ASP A 41 -10.60 -20.67 -13.23
CA ASP A 41 -11.70 -21.48 -12.74
C ASP A 41 -11.85 -22.77 -13.56
N ASN A 42 -11.90 -23.91 -12.87
CA ASN A 42 -12.17 -25.22 -13.45
C ASN A 42 -13.34 -25.88 -12.70
N SER A 43 -14.55 -25.74 -13.24
CA SER A 43 -15.68 -26.60 -12.89
C SER A 43 -16.64 -26.72 -14.07
N GLU A 44 -16.78 -27.93 -14.62
CA GLU A 44 -17.73 -28.21 -15.69
C GLU A 44 -19.18 -28.24 -15.20
N SER A 45 -20.10 -27.89 -16.10
CA SER A 45 -21.53 -27.75 -15.82
C SER A 45 -22.27 -29.09 -15.68
N SER A 46 -23.34 -29.11 -14.88
CA SER A 46 -24.47 -30.00 -15.17
C SER A 46 -25.83 -29.39 -14.82
N SER A 47 -26.66 -29.30 -15.86
CA SER A 47 -28.13 -29.41 -15.85
C SER A 47 -28.98 -28.31 -15.20
N GLN A 48 -30.06 -27.95 -15.89
CA GLN A 48 -31.04 -26.93 -15.50
C GLN A 48 -32.24 -27.54 -14.77
N ALA A 49 -32.76 -26.82 -13.78
CA ALA A 49 -34.18 -26.84 -13.41
C ALA A 49 -34.59 -25.46 -12.88
N LYS A 50 -35.79 -24.99 -13.22
CA LYS A 50 -36.41 -23.78 -12.66
C LYS A 50 -37.57 -24.19 -11.76
N GLU A 51 -37.79 -23.48 -10.65
CA GLU A 51 -39.11 -23.07 -10.15
C GLU A 51 -38.97 -22.03 -8.98
N PRO A 52 -40.05 -21.37 -8.50
CA PRO A 52 -40.00 -20.04 -7.86
C PRO A 52 -39.67 -20.03 -6.35
N PRO A 53 -39.39 -18.84 -5.74
CA PRO A 53 -38.93 -18.74 -4.35
C PRO A 53 -40.00 -19.07 -3.30
N ILE A 54 -39.53 -19.55 -2.15
CA ILE A 54 -40.33 -19.85 -0.95
C ILE A 54 -40.17 -18.72 0.07
N ASP A 55 -41.29 -18.26 0.61
CA ASP A 55 -41.34 -17.23 1.67
C ASP A 55 -41.19 -17.86 3.08
N PHE A 56 -40.57 -17.12 4.00
CA PHE A 56 -40.25 -17.55 5.36
C PHE A 56 -41.17 -16.87 6.39
N GLN A 57 -42.11 -17.64 6.98
CA GLN A 57 -42.15 -17.85 8.44
C GLN A 57 -43.33 -18.74 8.91
N LYS A 58 -42.99 -19.87 9.52
CA LYS A 58 -43.77 -20.54 10.57
C LYS A 58 -42.81 -21.23 11.52
N LEU A 59 -42.92 -20.94 12.82
CA LEU A 59 -42.49 -21.73 13.99
C LEU A 59 -43.17 -21.09 15.24
N PRO A 60 -43.27 -21.74 16.40
CA PRO A 60 -44.61 -21.96 16.97
C PRO A 60 -44.72 -21.56 18.45
N GLN A 61 -45.93 -21.71 19.00
CA GLN A 61 -46.09 -22.30 20.32
C GLN A 61 -47.44 -23.02 20.44
N ALA A 62 -47.47 -24.06 21.28
CA ALA A 62 -48.64 -24.90 21.52
C ALA A 62 -49.19 -24.68 22.92
N PHE A 63 -50.42 -25.10 23.15
CA PHE A 63 -50.94 -25.41 24.48
C PHE A 63 -51.69 -26.74 24.42
N ASP A 64 -51.32 -27.68 25.29
CA ASP A 64 -51.82 -29.05 25.27
C ASP A 64 -53.27 -29.17 25.77
N ALA A 65 -54.02 -30.08 25.15
CA ALA A 65 -55.35 -30.48 25.58
C ALA A 65 -55.43 -32.02 25.72
N ILE A 66 -54.85 -32.54 26.81
CA ILE A 66 -54.87 -33.98 27.12
C ILE A 66 -56.27 -34.38 27.62
N ALA A 67 -56.95 -35.26 26.88
CA ALA A 67 -58.27 -35.78 27.26
C ALA A 67 -58.17 -37.02 28.18
N PRO A 68 -58.77 -37.01 29.39
CA PRO A 68 -58.87 -38.20 30.24
C PRO A 68 -60.07 -39.10 29.87
N LYS A 69 -60.06 -40.34 30.39
CA LYS A 69 -60.93 -41.44 29.98
C LYS A 69 -62.29 -41.46 30.69
N THR A 70 -63.27 -42.14 30.09
CA THR A 70 -64.64 -42.34 30.62
C THR A 70 -64.73 -43.41 31.72
N THR A 71 -65.43 -43.10 32.82
CA THR A 71 -66.00 -44.09 33.76
C THR A 71 -67.35 -43.63 34.33
N LYS A 72 -68.27 -44.58 34.52
CA LYS A 72 -69.53 -44.52 35.30
C LYS A 72 -69.28 -45.26 36.66
N PRO A 73 -70.16 -45.28 37.72
CA PRO A 73 -71.64 -45.29 37.70
C PRO A 73 -72.36 -44.44 38.82
N PRO A 74 -73.28 -44.94 39.68
CA PRO A 74 -74.77 -44.77 39.61
C PRO A 74 -75.38 -44.17 40.93
N PRO A 75 -76.66 -44.40 41.37
CA PRO A 75 -77.94 -44.78 40.73
C PRO A 75 -79.11 -43.76 41.00
N SER A 76 -80.36 -44.15 40.72
CA SER A 76 -81.61 -43.35 40.66
C SER A 76 -82.44 -43.20 41.97
N LYS A 77 -83.34 -42.20 42.02
CA LYS A 77 -84.51 -42.13 42.95
C LYS A 77 -85.80 -41.49 42.34
N ILE A 78 -86.70 -42.38 41.89
CA ILE A 78 -88.19 -42.48 41.99
C ILE A 78 -88.92 -41.48 42.97
N LEU A 79 -90.14 -40.94 42.76
CA LEU A 79 -91.19 -41.21 41.73
C LEU A 79 -92.08 -40.04 41.16
N PRO A 80 -93.04 -39.41 41.87
CA PRO A 80 -94.39 -39.16 41.27
C PRO A 80 -94.74 -37.65 41.07
N SER A 81 -95.85 -37.22 40.43
CA SER A 81 -97.22 -37.79 40.38
C SER A 81 -98.05 -37.37 39.14
N ASN A 82 -99.13 -38.12 38.86
CA ASN A 82 -100.18 -37.75 37.90
C ASN A 82 -101.05 -36.57 38.39
N ILE A 83 -101.61 -35.78 37.46
CA ILE A 83 -102.91 -35.07 37.60
C ILE A 83 -103.51 -34.82 36.18
N PRO A 84 -104.86 -34.78 36.00
CA PRO A 84 -105.47 -34.89 34.67
C PRO A 84 -105.57 -33.57 33.88
N LEU A 85 -105.73 -33.70 32.55
CA LEU A 85 -106.10 -32.61 31.63
C LEU A 85 -107.55 -32.13 31.85
N PRO A 86 -107.80 -30.82 31.98
CA PRO A 86 -109.13 -30.23 31.87
C PRO A 86 -109.27 -29.29 30.66
N GLY A 87 -110.32 -29.48 29.86
CA GLY A 87 -110.92 -28.44 29.01
C GLY A 87 -110.19 -28.06 27.72
N LYS A 88 -110.90 -28.20 26.59
CA LYS A 88 -110.57 -27.44 25.37
C LYS A 88 -110.87 -25.96 25.62
N TYR A 89 -109.87 -25.09 25.50
CA TYR A 89 -110.07 -23.66 25.32
C TYR A 89 -109.28 -23.18 24.11
N GLU A 90 -109.96 -22.62 23.12
CA GLU A 90 -109.33 -22.02 21.95
C GLU A 90 -108.63 -20.72 22.35
N GLN A 91 -107.32 -20.79 22.61
CA GLN A 91 -106.49 -19.60 22.73
C GLN A 91 -105.88 -19.29 21.36
N LYS A 92 -106.25 -18.12 20.80
CA LYS A 92 -105.52 -17.52 19.67
C LYS A 92 -104.03 -17.49 20.01
N PRO A 93 -103.12 -17.80 19.07
CA PRO A 93 -101.70 -17.87 19.37
C PRO A 93 -101.22 -16.52 19.91
N LYS A 94 -100.84 -16.48 21.19
CA LYS A 94 -99.99 -15.41 21.71
C LYS A 94 -98.66 -15.53 20.98
N THR A 95 -98.36 -14.59 20.10
CA THR A 95 -97.08 -14.54 19.38
C THR A 95 -95.97 -14.32 20.40
N LEU A 96 -95.36 -15.40 20.86
CA LEU A 96 -94.24 -15.35 21.78
C LEU A 96 -93.08 -14.67 21.05
N CYS A 97 -92.72 -13.45 21.49
CA CYS A 97 -91.62 -12.70 20.89
C CYS A 97 -90.28 -13.28 21.36
N THR A 98 -89.96 -14.48 20.87
CA THR A 98 -88.63 -15.07 20.97
C THR A 98 -87.67 -14.29 20.08
N LEU A 99 -86.75 -13.57 20.70
CA LEU A 99 -85.61 -12.99 20.00
C LEU A 99 -84.80 -14.14 19.38
N LYS A 100 -84.63 -14.15 18.06
CA LYS A 100 -83.76 -15.14 17.41
C LYS A 100 -82.31 -14.85 17.79
N GLU A 101 -81.69 -15.80 18.48
CA GLU A 101 -80.30 -15.70 18.92
C GLU A 101 -79.35 -15.59 17.72
N LYS A 102 -78.31 -14.77 17.90
CA LYS A 102 -77.18 -14.61 17.00
C LYS A 102 -75.91 -14.48 17.82
N SER A 103 -74.81 -15.04 17.33
CA SER A 103 -73.48 -14.71 17.85
C SER A 103 -73.08 -13.28 17.47
N LEU A 104 -72.11 -12.71 18.20
CA LEU A 104 -71.59 -11.37 17.89
C LEU A 104 -71.02 -11.28 16.47
N LEU A 105 -70.41 -12.35 15.96
CA LEU A 105 -69.90 -12.41 14.58
C LEU A 105 -71.05 -12.36 13.56
N GLU A 106 -72.18 -13.03 13.81
CA GLU A 106 -73.41 -12.96 12.97
C GLU A 106 -74.19 -11.64 13.12
N MET A 107 -73.83 -10.83 14.12
CA MET A 107 -74.26 -9.43 14.28
C MET A 107 -73.29 -8.44 13.62
N GLY A 108 -72.16 -8.92 13.08
CA GLY A 108 -71.18 -8.12 12.35
C GLY A 108 -69.96 -7.66 13.16
N PHE A 109 -69.88 -7.96 14.46
CA PHE A 109 -68.72 -7.61 15.29
C PHE A 109 -67.52 -8.50 14.96
N LYS A 110 -66.39 -7.91 14.54
CA LYS A 110 -65.13 -8.61 14.28
C LYS A 110 -64.19 -8.46 15.47
N THR A 111 -63.39 -9.49 15.74
CA THR A 111 -62.49 -9.57 16.91
C THR A 111 -61.40 -8.50 16.94
N ASN A 112 -61.08 -7.91 15.79
CA ASN A 112 -59.96 -6.98 15.61
C ASN A 112 -60.41 -5.55 15.24
N GLU A 113 -61.72 -5.27 15.22
CA GLU A 113 -62.26 -3.93 14.96
C GLU A 113 -62.34 -3.11 16.25
N ILE A 114 -61.18 -2.70 16.74
CA ILE A 114 -61.03 -1.80 17.88
C ILE A 114 -60.92 -0.38 17.34
N GLN A 115 -61.95 0.43 17.56
CA GLN A 115 -61.98 1.83 17.12
C GLN A 115 -60.91 2.67 17.84
N GLY A 116 -60.11 3.43 17.10
CA GLY A 116 -59.00 4.23 17.66
C GLY A 116 -57.77 3.38 18.05
N TRP A 117 -57.61 2.19 17.48
CA TRP A 117 -56.39 1.38 17.65
C TRP A 117 -55.16 2.08 17.05
N GLU A 118 -55.38 2.79 15.93
CA GLU A 118 -54.46 3.69 15.24
C GLU A 118 -54.00 4.88 16.10
N ASP A 119 -54.80 5.32 17.09
CA ASP A 119 -54.45 6.41 18.01
C ASP A 119 -53.62 5.94 19.22
N ILE A 120 -53.37 4.63 19.37
CA ILE A 120 -52.59 4.08 20.48
C ILE A 120 -51.11 4.41 20.30
N VAL A 121 -50.65 5.44 21.02
CA VAL A 121 -49.23 5.82 21.10
C VAL A 121 -48.41 4.69 21.74
N GLN A 122 -47.75 3.90 20.89
CA GLN A 122 -46.84 2.85 21.32
C GLN A 122 -45.51 3.43 21.84
N PRO A 123 -44.86 2.81 22.84
CA PRO A 123 -43.54 3.24 23.28
C PRO A 123 -42.51 3.08 22.14
N PRO A 124 -41.57 4.03 21.99
CA PRO A 124 -40.58 3.98 20.91
C PRO A 124 -39.64 2.79 21.09
N LYS A 125 -39.45 2.00 20.04
CA LYS A 125 -38.46 0.91 20.01
C LYS A 125 -37.04 1.49 20.03
N GLU A 126 -36.18 0.93 20.87
CA GLU A 126 -34.76 1.28 20.89
C GLU A 126 -34.07 0.99 19.55
N ASN A 127 -33.12 1.84 19.17
CA ASN A 127 -32.41 1.71 17.90
C ASN A 127 -31.36 0.59 17.97
N LEU A 128 -31.52 -0.43 17.13
CA LEU A 128 -30.65 -1.62 17.12
C LEU A 128 -29.16 -1.27 16.93
N TYR A 129 -28.83 -0.33 16.05
CA TYR A 129 -27.44 0.07 15.82
C TYR A 129 -26.81 0.73 17.04
N LYS A 130 -27.56 1.55 17.79
CA LYS A 130 -27.10 2.10 19.08
C LYS A 130 -26.86 1.01 20.12
N LEU A 131 -27.73 -0.01 20.17
CA LEU A 131 -27.56 -1.15 21.09
C LEU A 131 -26.36 -2.03 20.73
N LEU A 132 -26.20 -2.37 19.45
CA LEU A 132 -25.06 -3.16 18.96
C LEU A 132 -23.75 -2.41 19.18
N ARG A 133 -23.70 -1.11 18.84
CA ARG A 133 -22.54 -0.26 19.12
C ARG A 133 -22.23 -0.18 20.60
N ASN A 134 -23.22 0.07 21.46
CA ASN A 134 -23.02 0.07 22.91
C ASN A 134 -22.48 -1.28 23.43
N MET A 135 -22.85 -2.41 22.81
CA MET A 135 -22.26 -3.71 23.15
C MET A 135 -20.80 -3.83 22.70
N ILE A 136 -20.47 -3.35 21.51
CA ILE A 136 -19.12 -3.39 20.94
C ILE A 136 -18.18 -2.44 21.71
N ASP A 137 -18.52 -1.15 21.80
CA ASP A 137 -17.72 -0.07 22.40
C ASP A 137 -17.42 -0.30 23.89
N ASN A 138 -18.22 -1.12 24.58
CA ASN A 138 -18.05 -1.48 26.00
C ASN A 138 -17.67 -2.95 26.22
N HIS A 139 -17.32 -3.71 25.17
CA HIS A 139 -16.98 -5.14 25.21
C HIS A 139 -18.00 -6.00 26.00
N ILE A 140 -19.29 -5.79 25.76
CA ILE A 140 -20.38 -6.49 26.45
C ILE A 140 -20.69 -7.80 25.71
N LYS A 141 -20.33 -8.93 26.34
CA LYS A 141 -20.47 -10.30 25.78
C LYS A 141 -19.70 -10.50 24.46
N PRO A 142 -18.36 -10.30 24.43
CA PRO A 142 -17.52 -10.83 23.37
C PRO A 142 -17.71 -12.34 23.25
N ASN A 143 -17.67 -12.85 22.02
CA ASN A 143 -18.04 -14.23 21.70
C ASN A 143 -16.90 -15.05 21.06
N VAL A 144 -15.74 -14.43 20.82
CA VAL A 144 -14.53 -15.10 20.36
C VAL A 144 -13.32 -14.59 21.15
N GLN A 145 -12.39 -15.49 21.44
CA GLN A 145 -11.07 -15.18 21.98
C GLN A 145 -10.03 -15.30 20.87
N ILE A 146 -9.18 -14.28 20.71
CA ILE A 146 -8.04 -14.30 19.79
C ILE A 146 -6.77 -14.44 20.63
N ARG A 147 -6.01 -15.51 20.44
CA ARG A 147 -4.73 -15.74 21.14
C ARG A 147 -3.56 -15.53 20.19
N ILE A 148 -2.59 -14.73 20.62
CA ILE A 148 -1.30 -14.52 19.97
C ILE A 148 -0.23 -14.73 21.04
N GLY A 149 0.60 -15.75 20.87
CA GLY A 149 1.59 -16.14 21.89
C GLY A 149 0.94 -16.36 23.27
N GLY A 150 1.42 -15.63 24.27
CA GLY A 150 0.87 -15.60 25.63
C GLY A 150 -0.32 -14.63 25.85
N VAL A 151 -0.63 -13.77 24.88
CA VAL A 151 -1.69 -12.74 25.01
C VAL A 151 -3.03 -13.29 24.51
N THR A 152 -4.15 -12.82 25.06
CA THR A 152 -5.49 -13.23 24.61
C THR A 152 -6.47 -12.06 24.68
N PHE A 153 -7.09 -11.74 23.55
CA PHE A 153 -8.05 -10.65 23.34
C PHE A 153 -9.48 -11.22 23.31
N ASN A 154 -10.44 -10.52 23.93
CA ASN A 154 -11.86 -10.90 23.88
C ASN A 154 -12.59 -9.98 22.89
N CYS A 155 -12.99 -10.53 21.74
CA CYS A 155 -13.51 -9.76 20.60
C CYS A 155 -14.94 -10.14 20.24
N HIS A 156 -15.56 -9.33 19.38
CA HIS A 156 -16.83 -9.67 18.74
C HIS A 156 -16.56 -10.23 17.34
N MET A 157 -16.87 -11.51 17.12
CA MET A 157 -16.60 -12.20 15.84
C MET A 157 -17.21 -11.45 14.65
N MET A 158 -18.42 -10.89 14.82
CA MET A 158 -19.10 -10.10 13.78
C MET A 158 -18.28 -8.88 13.33
N VAL A 159 -17.59 -8.19 14.24
CA VAL A 159 -16.74 -7.03 13.90
C VAL A 159 -15.55 -7.49 13.06
N LEU A 160 -14.87 -8.55 13.49
CA LEU A 160 -13.77 -9.15 12.75
C LEU A 160 -14.20 -9.56 11.33
N GLN A 161 -15.36 -10.21 11.23
CA GLN A 161 -15.96 -10.69 9.97
C GLN A 161 -16.40 -9.55 9.03
N CYS A 162 -16.79 -8.38 9.54
CA CYS A 162 -17.14 -7.23 8.69
C CYS A 162 -15.96 -6.70 7.85
N TYR A 163 -14.71 -6.97 8.23
CA TYR A 163 -13.53 -6.37 7.60
C TYR A 163 -12.47 -7.37 7.09
N SER A 164 -12.53 -8.63 7.51
CA SER A 164 -11.45 -9.61 7.29
C SER A 164 -11.95 -10.88 6.59
N ASP A 165 -11.42 -11.17 5.40
CA ASP A 165 -11.67 -12.47 4.75
C ASP A 165 -11.06 -13.64 5.55
N PHE A 166 -10.09 -13.39 6.44
CA PHE A 166 -9.59 -14.41 7.39
C PHE A 166 -10.69 -14.84 8.35
N PHE A 167 -11.26 -13.91 9.12
CA PHE A 167 -12.27 -14.26 10.12
C PHE A 167 -13.63 -14.67 9.53
N MET A 168 -13.91 -14.33 8.26
CA MET A 168 -15.07 -14.85 7.52
C MET A 168 -15.04 -16.37 7.29
N GLU A 169 -13.86 -16.99 7.26
CA GLU A 169 -13.71 -18.45 7.12
C GLU A 169 -13.74 -19.18 8.48
N CYS A 170 -13.45 -18.48 9.59
CA CYS A 170 -13.46 -19.00 10.97
C CYS A 170 -14.89 -19.24 11.51
N ASN A 171 -15.56 -20.28 11.05
CA ASN A 171 -16.97 -20.54 11.38
C ASN A 171 -17.15 -21.23 12.76
N ASN A 172 -17.88 -20.58 13.68
CA ASN A 172 -18.21 -21.05 15.04
C ASN A 172 -17.01 -21.30 16.00
N GLU A 173 -15.81 -20.81 15.69
CA GLU A 173 -14.66 -20.91 16.60
C GLU A 173 -14.79 -19.93 17.77
N VAL A 174 -14.71 -20.45 19.01
CA VAL A 174 -14.75 -19.64 20.25
C VAL A 174 -13.35 -19.18 20.69
N LEU A 175 -12.30 -19.88 20.24
CA LEU A 175 -10.90 -19.54 20.46
C LEU A 175 -10.14 -19.73 19.14
N ILE A 176 -9.63 -18.65 18.57
CA ILE A 176 -8.75 -18.65 17.41
C ILE A 176 -7.33 -18.38 17.91
N GLN A 177 -6.36 -19.19 17.49
CA GLN A 177 -4.94 -18.95 17.75
C GLN A 177 -4.24 -18.49 16.47
N LEU A 178 -3.58 -17.33 16.53
CA LEU A 178 -2.83 -16.75 15.42
C LEU A 178 -1.31 -16.90 15.67
N PRO A 179 -0.50 -17.12 14.63
CA PRO A 179 0.95 -17.26 14.75
C PRO A 179 1.63 -15.91 15.02
N GLU A 180 2.43 -15.86 16.08
CA GLU A 180 3.18 -14.67 16.52
C GLU A 180 4.26 -14.26 15.51
N GLU A 181 4.69 -15.20 14.66
CA GLU A 181 5.59 -15.01 13.52
C GLU A 181 4.94 -14.31 12.32
N LYS A 182 3.61 -14.04 12.36
CA LYS A 182 2.89 -13.30 11.33
C LYS A 182 2.16 -12.07 11.86
N ILE A 183 1.71 -12.10 13.10
CA ILE A 183 0.98 -10.99 13.72
C ILE A 183 1.31 -10.91 15.21
N THR A 184 1.84 -9.77 15.64
CA THR A 184 2.15 -9.54 17.07
C THR A 184 0.87 -9.14 17.83
N PRO A 185 0.88 -9.21 19.17
CA PRO A 185 -0.23 -8.69 19.96
C PRO A 185 -0.49 -7.18 19.74
N GLY A 186 0.57 -6.40 19.50
CA GLY A 186 0.45 -4.97 19.19
C GLY A 186 -0.19 -4.72 17.83
N ALA A 187 0.28 -5.44 16.81
CA ALA A 187 -0.26 -5.41 15.46
C ALA A 187 -1.76 -5.73 15.42
N PHE A 188 -2.18 -6.77 16.15
CA PHE A 188 -3.59 -7.14 16.25
C PHE A 188 -4.43 -6.09 16.98
N MET A 189 -3.89 -5.45 18.03
CA MET A 189 -4.56 -4.34 18.71
C MET A 189 -4.80 -3.18 17.74
N MET A 190 -3.77 -2.74 17.01
CA MET A 190 -3.90 -1.67 16.00
C MET A 190 -4.92 -2.01 14.91
N VAL A 191 -4.96 -3.26 14.46
CA VAL A 191 -5.98 -3.75 13.52
C VAL A 191 -7.39 -3.70 14.12
N TYR A 192 -7.56 -4.12 15.37
CA TYR A 192 -8.87 -4.16 16.02
C TYR A 192 -9.38 -2.75 16.35
N ASP A 193 -8.51 -1.86 16.83
CA ASP A 193 -8.84 -0.44 17.03
C ASP A 193 -9.25 0.24 15.71
N TRP A 194 -8.59 -0.10 14.59
CA TRP A 194 -8.99 0.35 13.25
C TRP A 194 -10.39 -0.17 12.84
N MET A 195 -10.78 -1.39 13.25
CA MET A 195 -12.14 -1.92 12.99
C MET A 195 -13.22 -1.30 13.90
N LEU A 196 -12.83 -0.69 15.02
CA LEU A 196 -13.76 -0.05 15.98
C LEU A 196 -13.93 1.45 15.75
N ALA A 197 -12.95 2.11 15.13
CA ALA A 197 -12.99 3.54 14.84
C ALA A 197 -13.99 3.90 13.71
N GLU A 198 -14.74 5.00 13.90
CA GLU A 198 -15.59 5.56 12.83
C GLU A 198 -14.75 6.24 11.73
N GLU A 199 -13.70 6.94 12.13
CA GLU A 199 -12.75 7.63 11.25
C GLU A 199 -11.31 7.21 11.64
N PRO A 200 -10.86 6.00 11.25
CA PRO A 200 -9.52 5.52 11.58
C PRO A 200 -8.42 6.35 10.90
N LEU A 201 -7.37 6.67 11.66
CA LEU A 201 -6.17 7.34 11.15
C LEU A 201 -4.97 6.39 11.22
N VAL A 202 -4.44 5.99 10.05
CA VAL A 202 -3.18 5.24 9.95
C VAL A 202 -2.02 6.17 10.34
N GLN A 203 -1.27 5.77 11.36
CA GLN A 203 -0.06 6.46 11.83
C GLN A 203 1.19 5.89 11.13
N ARG A 204 2.33 6.57 11.21
CA ARG A 204 3.62 6.06 10.67
C ARG A 204 4.21 5.02 11.63
N GLU A 205 4.04 5.26 12.92
CA GLU A 205 4.45 4.43 14.02
C GLU A 205 3.75 3.07 13.90
N GLY A 206 4.52 1.99 13.71
CA GLY A 206 3.99 0.64 13.50
C GLY A 206 3.34 0.39 12.12
N ILE A 207 3.47 1.28 11.13
CA ILE A 207 2.75 1.12 9.84
C ILE A 207 3.08 -0.17 9.08
N LEU A 208 4.32 -0.67 9.13
CA LEU A 208 4.69 -1.92 8.44
C LEU A 208 4.22 -3.16 9.20
N GLU A 209 4.19 -3.09 10.53
CA GLU A 209 3.59 -4.10 11.39
C GLU A 209 2.07 -4.21 11.14
N LEU A 210 1.39 -3.06 11.06
CA LEU A 210 -0.02 -2.92 10.72
C LEU A 210 -0.31 -3.43 9.29
N PHE A 211 0.51 -3.06 8.31
CA PHE A 211 0.37 -3.51 6.92
C PHE A 211 0.57 -5.03 6.78
N ASN A 212 1.59 -5.60 7.44
CA ASN A 212 1.82 -7.05 7.44
C ASN A 212 0.65 -7.79 8.11
N ALA A 213 0.17 -7.32 9.26
CA ALA A 213 -1.01 -7.89 9.93
C ALA A 213 -2.29 -7.79 9.09
N ALA A 214 -2.51 -6.66 8.42
CA ALA A 214 -3.65 -6.45 7.52
C ALA A 214 -3.60 -7.38 6.30
N ASN A 215 -2.42 -7.63 5.73
CA ASN A 215 -2.23 -8.60 4.65
C ASN A 215 -2.51 -10.03 5.13
N PHE A 216 -1.94 -10.44 6.27
CA PHE A 216 -2.17 -11.77 6.87
C PHE A 216 -3.66 -12.01 7.17
N LEU A 217 -4.36 -11.01 7.72
CA LEU A 217 -5.79 -11.07 8.01
C LEU A 217 -6.69 -10.75 6.80
N ARG A 218 -6.12 -10.56 5.60
CA ARG A 218 -6.85 -10.26 4.34
C ARG A 218 -7.80 -9.04 4.44
N ILE A 219 -7.39 -7.98 5.15
CA ILE A 219 -8.19 -6.77 5.38
C ILE A 219 -7.94 -5.76 4.24
N LYS A 220 -8.59 -6.00 3.09
CA LYS A 220 -8.33 -5.27 1.83
C LYS A 220 -8.32 -3.74 1.96
N ASN A 221 -9.24 -3.17 2.74
CA ASN A 221 -9.34 -1.71 2.93
C ASN A 221 -8.12 -1.15 3.70
N LEU A 222 -7.75 -1.77 4.81
CA LEU A 222 -6.59 -1.37 5.62
C LEU A 222 -5.26 -1.56 4.87
N VAL A 223 -5.12 -2.65 4.11
CA VAL A 223 -3.97 -2.88 3.21
C VAL A 223 -3.83 -1.71 2.22
N ASN A 224 -4.94 -1.30 1.58
CA ASN A 224 -4.95 -0.17 0.65
C ASN A 224 -4.65 1.17 1.34
N GLN A 225 -5.18 1.43 2.54
CA GLN A 225 -4.91 2.66 3.30
C GLN A 225 -3.43 2.76 3.67
N CYS A 226 -2.85 1.69 4.21
CA CYS A 226 -1.42 1.65 4.53
C CYS A 226 -0.56 1.80 3.27
N TRP A 227 -0.92 1.15 2.14
CA TRP A 227 -0.20 1.35 0.88
C TRP A 227 -0.24 2.80 0.41
N LEU A 228 -1.41 3.46 0.42
CA LEU A 228 -1.53 4.87 0.04
C LEU A 228 -0.68 5.81 0.89
N CYS A 229 -0.45 5.48 2.17
CA CYS A 229 0.50 6.22 3.01
C CYS A 229 1.98 5.94 2.64
N LEU A 230 2.32 4.69 2.29
CA LEU A 230 3.69 4.25 1.99
C LEU A 230 4.15 4.61 0.57
N ASP A 231 3.22 4.76 -0.37
CA ASP A 231 3.49 5.10 -1.77
C ASP A 231 3.75 6.61 -1.98
N ASP A 232 3.71 7.45 -0.94
CA ASP A 232 4.06 8.89 -0.98
C ASP A 232 5.52 9.09 -1.47
N ASP A 233 5.69 9.44 -2.74
CA ASP A 233 6.99 9.65 -3.40
C ASP A 233 7.65 10.99 -3.04
N VAL A 234 7.00 11.84 -2.25
CA VAL A 234 7.57 13.09 -1.74
C VAL A 234 8.20 12.87 -0.37
N ARG A 235 7.59 12.03 0.48
CA ARG A 235 8.08 11.71 1.83
C ARG A 235 9.03 10.53 1.88
N PHE A 236 8.77 9.46 1.12
CA PHE A 236 9.61 8.27 1.12
C PHE A 236 10.61 8.30 -0.04
N ARG A 237 11.62 9.15 0.07
CA ARG A 237 12.78 9.24 -0.83
C ARG A 237 14.10 9.12 -0.08
N GLU A 238 15.19 8.99 -0.83
CA GLU A 238 16.56 9.19 -0.35
C GLU A 238 16.89 8.40 0.94
N ASP A 239 17.25 9.07 2.03
CA ASP A 239 17.56 8.44 3.32
C ASP A 239 16.34 7.70 3.92
N THR A 240 15.18 8.34 3.84
CA THR A 240 13.92 7.89 4.42
C THR A 240 13.37 6.68 3.67
N ALA A 241 13.58 6.60 2.35
CA ALA A 241 13.32 5.41 1.57
C ALA A 241 14.24 4.24 1.98
N PHE A 242 15.55 4.47 2.16
CA PHE A 242 16.45 3.38 2.57
C PHE A 242 16.13 2.85 3.97
N LEU A 243 15.81 3.73 4.92
CA LEU A 243 15.39 3.33 6.26
C LEU A 243 14.07 2.53 6.24
N LEU A 244 13.09 2.92 5.41
CA LEU A 244 11.85 2.16 5.24
C LEU A 244 12.09 0.82 4.53
N TYR A 245 13.04 0.73 3.60
CA TYR A 245 13.49 -0.53 3.00
C TYR A 245 14.06 -1.49 4.07
N LEU A 246 14.91 -1.00 4.98
CA LEU A 246 15.46 -1.82 6.07
C LEU A 246 14.36 -2.33 7.03
N GLU A 247 13.35 -1.52 7.31
CA GLU A 247 12.17 -1.92 8.10
C GLU A 247 11.28 -2.91 7.32
N ALA A 248 11.07 -2.72 6.02
CA ALA A 248 10.30 -3.63 5.17
C ALA A 248 10.95 -5.03 5.13
N ARG A 249 12.29 -5.08 5.11
CA ARG A 249 13.10 -6.30 5.09
C ARG A 249 12.96 -7.16 6.36
N THR A 250 12.56 -6.60 7.51
CA THR A 250 12.28 -7.41 8.72
C THR A 250 10.91 -8.10 8.67
N TYR A 251 9.99 -7.61 7.83
CA TYR A 251 8.68 -8.21 7.58
C TYR A 251 8.63 -9.03 6.26
N GLY A 252 9.65 -8.93 5.41
CA GLY A 252 9.73 -9.63 4.12
C GLY A 252 8.78 -9.07 3.05
N LEU A 253 8.58 -7.76 3.06
CA LEU A 253 7.61 -7.05 2.20
C LEU A 253 8.22 -6.72 0.83
N GLU A 254 8.57 -7.75 0.05
CA GLU A 254 9.36 -7.63 -1.19
C GLU A 254 8.92 -6.50 -2.16
N SER A 255 7.61 -6.27 -2.32
CA SER A 255 7.08 -5.23 -3.22
C SER A 255 7.40 -3.82 -2.72
N LEU A 256 7.39 -3.62 -1.40
CA LEU A 256 7.75 -2.36 -0.74
C LEU A 256 9.27 -2.17 -0.71
N GLU A 257 10.02 -3.24 -0.44
CA GLU A 257 11.48 -3.25 -0.51
C GLU A 257 11.98 -2.79 -1.89
N GLN A 258 11.43 -3.39 -2.96
CA GLN A 258 11.75 -3.02 -4.34
C GLN A 258 11.34 -1.57 -4.66
N LEU A 259 10.14 -1.14 -4.25
CA LEU A 259 9.70 0.24 -4.43
C LEU A 259 10.68 1.22 -3.80
N MET A 260 11.07 1.00 -2.54
CA MET A 260 11.95 1.90 -1.80
C MET A 260 13.38 1.95 -2.38
N LEU A 261 13.93 0.84 -2.86
CA LEU A 261 15.21 0.82 -3.58
C LEU A 261 15.20 1.66 -4.88
N THR A 262 14.04 1.87 -5.51
CA THR A 262 13.93 2.79 -6.65
C THR A 262 13.86 4.28 -6.26
N ARG A 263 13.71 4.62 -4.97
CA ARG A 263 13.51 6.01 -4.50
C ARG A 263 14.76 6.65 -3.88
N ILE A 264 15.89 5.95 -3.86
CA ILE A 264 17.17 6.36 -3.24
C ILE A 264 17.78 7.66 -3.83
N CYS A 265 17.54 7.94 -5.12
CA CYS A 265 17.91 9.19 -5.81
C CYS A 265 19.31 9.74 -5.43
N LYS A 266 19.40 10.93 -4.80
CA LYS A 266 20.66 11.57 -4.39
C LYS A 266 21.46 10.79 -3.34
N PHE A 267 20.78 10.04 -2.48
CA PHE A 267 21.42 9.35 -1.35
C PHE A 267 22.28 8.17 -1.81
N PHE A 268 22.26 7.81 -3.10
CA PHE A 268 22.95 6.66 -3.65
C PHE A 268 24.43 6.59 -3.27
N LEU A 269 25.21 7.66 -3.42
CA LEU A 269 26.66 7.60 -3.12
C LEU A 269 26.96 7.60 -1.61
N THR A 270 26.06 8.15 -0.78
CA THR A 270 26.12 8.03 0.68
C THR A 270 25.76 6.61 1.14
N LEU A 271 24.78 5.97 0.49
CA LEU A 271 24.49 4.55 0.66
C LEU A 271 25.67 3.68 0.21
N VAL A 272 26.25 3.95 -0.97
CA VAL A 272 27.43 3.22 -1.48
C VAL A 272 28.65 3.39 -0.58
N ALA A 273 28.76 4.47 0.21
CA ALA A 273 29.80 4.60 1.22
C ALA A 273 29.56 3.67 2.45
N SER A 274 28.33 3.22 2.70
CA SER A 274 27.91 2.54 3.92
C SER A 274 28.31 1.05 3.98
N LYS A 275 27.98 0.39 5.09
CA LYS A 275 28.11 -1.07 5.29
C LYS A 275 26.87 -1.80 4.78
N GLU A 276 25.69 -1.23 5.01
CA GLU A 276 24.38 -1.75 4.64
C GLU A 276 24.27 -1.99 3.13
N TYR A 277 24.89 -1.13 2.29
CA TYR A 277 25.03 -1.36 0.85
C TYR A 277 25.78 -2.66 0.51
N LEU A 278 26.78 -3.05 1.30
CA LEU A 278 27.56 -4.28 1.10
C LEU A 278 26.76 -5.53 1.51
N GLU A 279 25.75 -5.35 2.37
CA GLU A 279 24.83 -6.37 2.89
C GLU A 279 23.50 -6.46 2.12
N LEU A 280 23.40 -5.72 1.00
CA LEU A 280 22.41 -5.97 -0.05
C LEU A 280 22.73 -7.27 -0.79
N THR A 281 21.70 -8.03 -1.15
CA THR A 281 21.79 -9.20 -2.03
C THR A 281 21.91 -8.77 -3.49
N THR A 282 22.25 -9.74 -4.35
CA THR A 282 22.29 -9.57 -5.81
C THR A 282 20.98 -9.04 -6.39
N LYS A 283 19.82 -9.48 -5.87
CA LYS A 283 18.50 -8.99 -6.30
C LYS A 283 18.34 -7.50 -6.00
N GLU A 284 18.63 -7.09 -4.77
CA GLU A 284 18.48 -5.72 -4.29
C GLU A 284 19.48 -4.77 -4.98
N ILE A 285 20.73 -5.20 -5.17
CA ILE A 285 21.75 -4.48 -5.96
C ILE A 285 21.32 -4.33 -7.42
N CYS A 286 20.79 -5.37 -8.06
CA CYS A 286 20.33 -5.27 -9.44
C CYS A 286 19.12 -4.33 -9.56
N THR A 287 18.18 -4.33 -8.63
CA THR A 287 17.07 -3.36 -8.58
C THR A 287 17.61 -1.92 -8.44
N LEU A 288 18.51 -1.70 -7.48
CA LEU A 288 19.12 -0.38 -7.24
C LEU A 288 19.91 0.10 -8.46
N LEU A 289 20.95 -0.63 -8.88
CA LEU A 289 21.84 -0.26 -9.99
C LEU A 289 21.16 -0.26 -11.36
N SER A 290 19.96 -0.83 -11.51
CA SER A 290 19.16 -0.66 -12.74
C SER A 290 18.38 0.67 -12.78
N SER A 291 18.17 1.34 -11.65
CA SER A 291 17.26 2.49 -11.57
C SER A 291 17.73 3.73 -12.34
N ASN A 292 16.79 4.35 -13.07
CA ASN A 292 16.97 5.64 -13.74
C ASN A 292 16.98 6.83 -12.76
N THR A 293 16.46 6.66 -11.54
CA THR A 293 16.29 7.75 -10.56
C THR A 293 17.55 8.09 -9.79
N ILE A 294 18.55 7.21 -9.78
CA ILE A 294 19.82 7.41 -9.06
C ILE A 294 20.50 8.71 -9.48
N GLY A 295 21.00 9.45 -8.49
CA GLY A 295 21.87 10.60 -8.64
C GLY A 295 23.35 10.20 -8.65
N VAL A 296 24.05 10.44 -9.76
CA VAL A 296 25.50 10.18 -9.93
C VAL A 296 26.14 11.26 -10.81
N TYR A 297 27.47 11.42 -10.75
CA TYR A 297 28.19 12.26 -11.70
C TYR A 297 28.52 11.52 -13.01
N SER A 298 28.58 10.17 -12.99
CA SER A 298 28.79 9.36 -14.19
C SER A 298 28.35 7.89 -14.00
N GLU A 299 28.20 7.14 -15.10
CA GLU A 299 28.16 5.66 -15.04
C GLU A 299 29.48 5.06 -14.52
N ILE A 300 30.57 5.84 -14.49
CA ILE A 300 31.78 5.44 -13.75
C ILE A 300 31.45 5.18 -12.28
N ASP A 301 30.65 6.05 -11.63
CA ASP A 301 30.27 5.86 -10.22
C ASP A 301 29.44 4.58 -10.04
N ILE A 302 28.54 4.27 -10.97
CA ILE A 302 27.73 3.03 -10.99
C ILE A 302 28.65 1.80 -11.10
N PHE A 303 29.64 1.85 -12.00
CA PHE A 303 30.62 0.77 -12.16
C PHE A 303 31.49 0.60 -10.92
N MET A 304 32.05 1.67 -10.37
CA MET A 304 32.85 1.59 -9.14
C MET A 304 32.02 1.12 -7.93
N SER A 305 30.73 1.44 -7.89
CA SER A 305 29.78 0.93 -6.88
C SER A 305 29.56 -0.59 -7.04
N ALA A 306 29.41 -1.08 -8.26
CA ALA A 306 29.33 -2.51 -8.57
C ALA A 306 30.64 -3.24 -8.20
N VAL A 307 31.79 -2.66 -8.56
CA VAL A 307 33.12 -3.16 -8.17
C VAL A 307 33.21 -3.26 -6.64
N ARG A 308 32.85 -2.19 -5.89
CA ARG A 308 32.87 -2.20 -4.40
C ARG A 308 32.01 -3.33 -3.81
N TRP A 309 30.79 -3.54 -4.31
CA TRP A 309 29.91 -4.59 -3.82
C TRP A 309 30.43 -6.01 -4.12
N LEU A 310 30.88 -6.24 -5.35
CA LEU A 310 31.42 -7.54 -5.78
C LEU A 310 32.70 -7.90 -5.02
N ASN A 311 33.59 -6.93 -4.81
CA ASN A 311 34.90 -7.17 -4.20
C ASN A 311 34.84 -7.45 -2.68
N TYR A 312 33.74 -7.10 -1.99
CA TYR A 312 33.59 -7.32 -0.54
C TYR A 312 33.54 -8.80 -0.16
N HIS A 313 32.82 -9.62 -0.93
CA HIS A 313 32.76 -11.09 -0.80
C HIS A 313 32.92 -11.74 -2.18
N TRP A 314 34.08 -11.53 -2.82
CA TRP A 314 34.31 -11.95 -4.21
C TRP A 314 34.04 -13.44 -4.45
N GLU A 315 34.52 -14.32 -3.58
CA GLU A 315 34.40 -15.78 -3.75
C GLU A 315 32.94 -16.27 -3.77
N GLU A 316 32.04 -15.55 -3.10
CA GLU A 316 30.59 -15.82 -3.11
C GLU A 316 29.88 -15.13 -4.29
N ARG A 317 30.40 -13.99 -4.74
CA ARG A 317 29.72 -13.07 -5.68
C ARG A 317 30.22 -13.15 -7.12
N GLU A 318 31.30 -13.88 -7.39
CA GLU A 318 31.87 -14.07 -8.74
C GLU A 318 30.84 -14.67 -9.72
N ALA A 319 30.03 -15.63 -9.27
CA ALA A 319 28.96 -16.23 -10.09
C ALA A 319 27.90 -15.21 -10.54
N ASP A 320 27.60 -14.23 -9.69
CA ASP A 320 26.61 -13.17 -9.91
C ASP A 320 27.18 -11.92 -10.61
N MET A 321 28.50 -11.84 -10.79
CA MET A 321 29.21 -10.69 -11.34
C MET A 321 28.59 -10.19 -12.66
N LEU A 322 28.25 -11.10 -13.57
CA LEU A 322 27.64 -10.75 -14.85
C LEU A 322 26.22 -10.21 -14.73
N GLN A 323 25.46 -10.57 -13.69
CA GLN A 323 24.14 -10.01 -13.46
C GLN A 323 24.26 -8.57 -12.96
N VAL A 324 25.16 -8.32 -12.02
CA VAL A 324 25.41 -6.99 -11.43
C VAL A 324 26.01 -6.03 -12.47
N VAL A 325 27.01 -6.47 -13.24
CA VAL A 325 27.67 -5.63 -14.25
C VAL A 325 26.74 -5.28 -15.42
N LYS A 326 25.71 -6.09 -15.72
CA LYS A 326 24.67 -5.75 -16.72
C LYS A 326 23.78 -4.57 -16.33
N CYS A 327 23.79 -4.13 -15.08
CA CYS A 327 23.12 -2.90 -14.65
C CYS A 327 23.91 -1.61 -15.00
N VAL A 328 25.19 -1.75 -15.38
CA VAL A 328 26.10 -0.64 -15.73
C VAL A 328 25.95 -0.28 -17.21
N ARG A 329 25.76 1.01 -17.52
CA ARG A 329 25.50 1.47 -18.90
C ARG A 329 26.78 1.95 -19.56
N PHE A 330 27.66 1.01 -19.91
CA PHE A 330 28.97 1.29 -20.55
C PHE A 330 28.88 2.29 -21.72
N SER A 331 27.84 2.21 -22.55
CA SER A 331 27.56 3.15 -23.65
C SER A 331 27.38 4.62 -23.24
N LEU A 332 27.17 4.92 -21.95
CA LEU A 332 27.07 6.27 -21.38
C LEU A 332 28.29 6.67 -20.53
N MET A 333 29.33 5.84 -20.46
CA MET A 333 30.62 6.23 -19.86
C MET A 333 31.41 7.16 -20.79
N PRO A 334 32.33 7.98 -20.24
CA PRO A 334 33.31 8.71 -21.04
C PRO A 334 34.21 7.77 -21.87
N PRO A 335 34.48 8.07 -23.16
CA PRO A 335 35.32 7.23 -24.03
C PRO A 335 36.70 6.92 -23.47
N TRP A 336 37.34 7.89 -22.81
CA TRP A 336 38.68 7.73 -22.24
C TRP A 336 38.72 6.66 -21.14
N PHE A 337 37.64 6.54 -20.34
CA PHE A 337 37.54 5.55 -19.28
C PHE A 337 37.30 4.15 -19.86
N LEU A 338 36.43 4.02 -20.87
CA LEU A 338 36.24 2.76 -21.59
C LEU A 338 37.54 2.26 -22.26
N VAL A 339 38.31 3.17 -22.86
CA VAL A 339 39.63 2.86 -23.45
C VAL A 339 40.68 2.50 -22.38
N ALA A 340 40.52 2.97 -21.14
CA ALA A 340 41.31 2.51 -20.00
C ALA A 340 40.88 1.10 -19.54
N LEU A 341 39.57 0.84 -19.37
CA LEU A 341 39.02 -0.47 -19.01
C LEU A 341 39.35 -1.58 -20.03
N ASN A 342 39.52 -1.24 -21.31
CA ASN A 342 39.86 -2.19 -22.37
C ASN A 342 41.38 -2.46 -22.47
N LYS A 343 42.20 -1.78 -21.65
CA LYS A 343 43.62 -2.08 -21.43
C LYS A 343 43.77 -2.77 -20.07
N ASN A 344 44.90 -3.44 -19.84
CA ASN A 344 45.20 -3.98 -18.51
C ASN A 344 45.27 -2.81 -17.52
N ILE A 345 44.59 -2.92 -16.38
CA ILE A 345 44.58 -1.91 -15.32
C ILE A 345 45.35 -2.41 -14.11
N ASP A 346 46.20 -1.56 -13.54
CA ASP A 346 46.96 -1.80 -12.31
C ASP A 346 46.08 -1.71 -11.04
N CYS A 347 44.94 -2.39 -11.04
CA CYS A 347 43.96 -2.50 -9.95
C CYS A 347 43.23 -3.84 -10.08
N VAL A 348 43.54 -4.78 -9.18
CA VAL A 348 43.05 -6.16 -9.22
C VAL A 348 41.53 -6.22 -9.13
N GLU A 349 40.94 -5.29 -8.38
CA GLU A 349 39.51 -5.19 -8.12
C GLU A 349 38.69 -4.87 -9.37
N ILE A 350 39.25 -4.06 -10.27
CA ILE A 350 38.68 -3.76 -11.59
C ILE A 350 39.09 -4.84 -12.60
N ASP A 351 40.36 -5.24 -12.64
CA ASP A 351 40.85 -6.18 -13.66
C ASP A 351 40.10 -7.51 -13.62
N ARG A 352 39.84 -8.10 -12.45
CA ARG A 352 39.09 -9.38 -12.39
C ARG A 352 37.65 -9.30 -12.95
N ILE A 353 37.08 -8.11 -13.02
CA ILE A 353 35.77 -7.84 -13.65
C ILE A 353 35.95 -7.51 -15.14
N ALA A 354 36.80 -6.52 -15.45
CA ALA A 354 37.04 -6.05 -16.81
C ALA A 354 37.73 -7.10 -17.69
N SER A 355 38.48 -8.04 -17.11
CA SER A 355 39.14 -9.12 -17.84
C SER A 355 38.18 -10.21 -18.34
N HIS A 356 36.95 -10.29 -17.81
CA HIS A 356 35.97 -11.30 -18.22
C HIS A 356 35.46 -11.07 -19.67
N PRO A 357 35.38 -12.10 -20.53
CA PRO A 357 35.04 -11.94 -21.96
C PRO A 357 33.73 -11.19 -22.27
N GLU A 358 32.65 -11.48 -21.53
CA GLU A 358 31.36 -10.79 -21.67
C GLU A 358 31.47 -9.30 -21.33
N VAL A 359 32.26 -8.94 -20.30
CA VAL A 359 32.47 -7.55 -19.88
C VAL A 359 33.35 -6.82 -20.90
N LYS A 360 34.37 -7.48 -21.46
CA LYS A 360 35.11 -6.94 -22.62
C LYS A 360 34.19 -6.67 -23.80
N ARG A 361 33.21 -7.54 -24.09
CA ARG A 361 32.23 -7.24 -25.15
C ARG A 361 31.45 -5.97 -24.82
N MET A 362 30.88 -5.86 -23.61
CA MET A 362 30.13 -4.68 -23.16
C MET A 362 30.97 -3.38 -23.20
N ILE A 363 32.26 -3.43 -22.86
CA ILE A 363 33.18 -2.29 -22.99
C ILE A 363 33.38 -1.91 -24.46
N ASN A 364 33.62 -2.88 -25.35
CA ASN A 364 33.82 -2.62 -26.79
C ASN A 364 32.51 -2.15 -27.48
N ASP A 365 31.35 -2.66 -27.07
CA ASP A 365 30.03 -2.19 -27.51
C ASP A 365 29.82 -0.73 -27.07
N GLY A 366 30.20 -0.39 -25.83
CA GLY A 366 30.18 0.98 -25.30
C GLY A 366 31.11 1.94 -26.07
N ILE A 367 32.34 1.52 -26.39
CA ILE A 367 33.28 2.30 -27.22
C ILE A 367 32.70 2.53 -28.61
N SER A 368 32.09 1.50 -29.20
CA SER A 368 31.47 1.56 -30.53
C SER A 368 30.29 2.54 -30.55
N TYR A 369 29.41 2.46 -29.55
CA TYR A 369 28.29 3.39 -29.39
C TYR A 369 28.78 4.84 -29.24
N ASN A 370 29.75 5.10 -28.34
CA ASN A 370 30.27 6.44 -28.11
C ASN A 370 30.98 7.01 -29.35
N THR A 371 31.75 6.19 -30.06
CA THR A 371 32.43 6.58 -31.30
C THR A 371 31.43 6.90 -32.41
N THR A 372 30.34 6.13 -32.50
CA THR A 372 29.23 6.42 -33.43
C THR A 372 28.53 7.73 -33.06
N GLN A 373 28.23 7.96 -31.78
CA GLN A 373 27.61 9.21 -31.33
C GLN A 373 28.52 10.43 -31.60
N LEU A 374 29.84 10.29 -31.39
CA LEU A 374 30.85 11.31 -31.69
C LEU A 374 31.10 11.53 -33.18
N TYR A 375 30.75 10.57 -34.05
CA TYR A 375 30.76 10.74 -35.51
C TYR A 375 29.59 11.63 -35.97
N TYR A 376 28.37 11.37 -35.49
CA TYR A 376 27.19 12.14 -35.88
C TYR A 376 27.09 13.53 -35.20
N ARG A 377 27.70 13.71 -34.01
CA ARG A 377 27.75 14.95 -33.20
C ARG A 377 26.41 15.67 -33.03
N GLU A 378 26.10 16.56 -33.97
CA GLU A 378 24.97 17.49 -33.97
C GLU A 378 23.76 16.90 -34.71
N ASN A 379 23.97 15.99 -35.66
CA ASN A 379 22.89 15.34 -36.41
C ASN A 379 22.26 14.18 -35.61
N ARG A 380 21.43 14.56 -34.64
CA ARG A 380 20.67 13.63 -33.79
C ARG A 380 19.71 12.75 -34.59
N GLU A 381 19.18 13.22 -35.72
CA GLU A 381 18.21 12.48 -36.54
C GLU A 381 18.88 11.32 -37.28
N GLU A 382 20.03 11.54 -37.93
CA GLU A 382 20.81 10.45 -38.53
C GLU A 382 21.30 9.44 -37.48
N PHE A 383 21.68 9.90 -36.28
CA PHE A 383 22.05 9.00 -35.19
C PHE A 383 20.87 8.13 -34.73
N LEU A 384 19.67 8.68 -34.62
CA LEU A 384 18.46 7.91 -34.27
C LEU A 384 18.09 6.91 -35.38
N HIS A 385 18.16 7.30 -36.65
CA HIS A 385 17.96 6.38 -37.78
C HIS A 385 19.06 5.32 -37.92
N PHE A 386 20.29 5.60 -37.48
CA PHE A 386 21.33 4.58 -37.34
C PHE A 386 20.92 3.55 -36.29
N LEU A 387 20.52 4.00 -35.08
CA LEU A 387 20.09 3.10 -34.01
C LEU A 387 18.89 2.25 -34.42
N GLU A 388 17.88 2.85 -35.05
CA GLU A 388 16.71 2.17 -35.63
C GLU A 388 17.11 1.09 -36.65
N ARG A 389 17.96 1.44 -37.62
CA ARG A 389 18.42 0.53 -38.69
C ARG A 389 19.16 -0.70 -38.15
N TYR A 390 19.90 -0.54 -37.06
CA TYR A 390 20.62 -1.63 -36.39
C TYR A 390 19.87 -2.23 -35.20
N GLN A 391 18.60 -1.84 -34.98
CA GLN A 391 17.73 -2.30 -33.88
C GLN A 391 18.33 -2.08 -32.48
N LEU A 392 19.13 -1.03 -32.33
CA LEU A 392 19.80 -0.64 -31.10
C LEU A 392 18.91 0.28 -30.26
N VAL A 393 18.76 -0.03 -28.98
CA VAL A 393 18.03 0.82 -28.03
C VAL A 393 18.98 1.89 -27.48
N ALA A 394 18.60 3.17 -27.57
CA ALA A 394 19.35 4.25 -26.94
C ALA A 394 19.32 4.11 -25.40
N PRO A 395 20.47 4.03 -24.70
CA PRO A 395 20.50 3.93 -23.25
C PRO A 395 19.95 5.21 -22.61
N VAL A 396 18.99 5.03 -21.71
CA VAL A 396 18.41 6.11 -20.90
C VAL A 396 19.48 6.65 -19.95
N GLN A 397 19.59 7.97 -19.80
CA GLN A 397 20.49 8.58 -18.82
C GLN A 397 19.87 8.55 -17.41
N ARG A 398 20.71 8.53 -16.37
CA ARG A 398 20.28 8.70 -14.98
C ARG A 398 20.17 10.18 -14.61
N GLN A 399 19.85 10.47 -13.36
CA GLN A 399 19.85 11.84 -12.86
C GLN A 399 21.30 12.28 -12.57
N TRP A 400 21.75 13.35 -13.23
CA TRP A 400 23.12 13.85 -13.03
C TRP A 400 23.20 14.72 -11.77
N VAL A 401 24.21 14.45 -10.95
CA VAL A 401 24.56 15.17 -9.72
C VAL A 401 25.96 15.77 -9.88
N LEU A 402 26.14 17.05 -9.53
CA LEU A 402 27.47 17.59 -9.25
C LEU A 402 27.70 17.68 -7.74
N ASP A 403 28.79 17.05 -7.31
CA ASP A 403 29.49 17.32 -6.05
C ASP A 403 30.71 18.19 -6.38
N LYS A 404 31.06 19.16 -5.52
CA LYS A 404 32.16 20.12 -5.71
C LYS A 404 33.38 19.81 -4.83
N GLU A 405 33.23 18.97 -3.82
CA GLU A 405 34.30 18.47 -2.94
C GLU A 405 34.91 17.18 -3.52
N CYS A 406 34.20 16.49 -4.41
CA CYS A 406 34.72 15.34 -5.15
C CYS A 406 35.85 15.73 -6.12
N SER A 407 37.05 15.17 -5.90
CA SER A 407 38.28 15.44 -6.64
C SER A 407 38.26 15.09 -8.14
N TYR A 408 37.29 14.30 -8.58
CA TYR A 408 37.16 13.86 -9.98
C TYR A 408 35.86 14.31 -10.66
N HIS A 409 35.00 15.09 -9.99
CA HIS A 409 33.77 15.64 -10.59
C HIS A 409 34.07 16.91 -11.42
N HIS A 410 34.83 16.73 -12.49
CA HIS A 410 35.31 17.79 -13.36
C HIS A 410 34.97 17.50 -14.82
N HIS A 411 34.56 18.54 -15.55
CA HIS A 411 34.30 18.45 -16.99
C HIS A 411 35.57 18.06 -17.76
N LEU A 412 35.40 17.41 -18.92
CA LEU A 412 36.49 16.96 -19.80
C LEU A 412 37.45 18.08 -20.23
N GLU A 413 37.00 19.34 -20.23
CA GLU A 413 37.78 20.53 -20.59
C GLU A 413 38.35 21.28 -19.37
N CYS A 414 38.16 20.74 -18.15
CA CYS A 414 38.64 21.37 -16.92
C CYS A 414 40.15 21.14 -16.73
N PRO A 415 40.97 22.20 -16.48
CA PRO A 415 42.39 22.02 -16.22
C PRO A 415 42.71 21.28 -14.91
N ASN A 416 41.73 21.16 -14.01
CA ASN A 416 41.85 20.39 -12.77
C ASN A 416 41.41 18.92 -12.93
N MET A 417 40.92 18.49 -14.11
CA MET A 417 40.39 17.13 -14.30
C MET A 417 41.44 16.06 -14.00
N GLN A 418 41.13 15.17 -13.05
CA GLN A 418 41.92 13.99 -12.73
C GLN A 418 41.28 12.73 -13.34
N ASN A 419 42.10 11.73 -13.68
CA ASN A 419 41.58 10.44 -14.12
C ASN A 419 40.92 9.71 -12.95
N VAL A 420 39.67 9.28 -13.10
CA VAL A 420 38.98 8.49 -12.07
C VAL A 420 39.68 7.13 -11.90
N THR A 421 40.08 6.82 -10.68
CA THR A 421 40.65 5.52 -10.26
C THR A 421 39.78 4.89 -9.18
N TYR A 422 39.93 3.59 -8.93
CA TYR A 422 39.24 2.95 -7.81
C TYR A 422 39.67 3.54 -6.46
N LYS A 423 40.95 3.92 -6.31
CA LYS A 423 41.47 4.61 -5.12
C LYS A 423 40.78 5.96 -4.88
N SER A 424 40.71 6.82 -5.90
CA SER A 424 40.05 8.13 -5.78
C SER A 424 38.54 8.03 -5.55
N PHE A 425 37.90 6.96 -6.04
CA PHE A 425 36.52 6.65 -5.71
C PHE A 425 36.36 6.29 -4.22
N LEU A 426 37.22 5.42 -3.67
CA LEU A 426 37.18 5.07 -2.24
C LEU A 426 37.51 6.27 -1.33
N GLU A 427 38.47 7.11 -1.71
CA GLU A 427 38.81 8.37 -1.00
C GLU A 427 37.62 9.34 -0.96
N TYR A 428 36.81 9.39 -2.03
CA TYR A 428 35.58 10.18 -2.06
C TYR A 428 34.47 9.56 -1.18
N LEU A 429 34.32 8.23 -1.11
CA LEU A 429 33.40 7.60 -0.15
C LEU A 429 33.83 7.83 1.32
N GLU A 430 35.13 7.85 1.60
CA GLU A 430 35.68 8.20 2.92
C GLU A 430 35.43 9.68 3.26
N MET A 431 35.57 10.59 2.28
CA MET A 431 35.18 12.00 2.43
C MET A 431 33.71 12.12 2.87
N ILE A 432 32.79 11.39 2.21
CA ILE A 432 31.36 11.37 2.56
C ILE A 432 31.12 10.93 4.02
N HIS A 433 31.92 10.02 4.58
CA HIS A 433 31.81 9.67 6.01
C HIS A 433 32.15 10.84 6.93
N THR A 434 33.16 11.64 6.57
CA THR A 434 33.70 12.71 7.42
C THR A 434 32.92 14.02 7.37
N ILE A 435 32.33 14.36 6.21
CA ILE A 435 31.70 15.67 5.96
C ILE A 435 30.32 15.83 6.60
N GLY A 436 29.63 14.72 6.92
CA GLY A 436 28.45 14.69 7.80
C GLY A 436 27.16 14.16 7.16
N LYS A 437 26.28 13.61 8.01
CA LYS A 437 25.10 12.81 7.61
C LYS A 437 24.12 13.49 6.62
N ASP A 438 23.99 14.82 6.68
CA ASP A 438 23.06 15.60 5.88
C ASP A 438 23.66 16.08 4.55
N TYR A 439 24.94 15.80 4.29
CA TYR A 439 25.71 16.36 3.17
C TYR A 439 25.09 16.10 1.79
N TRP A 440 24.51 14.91 1.57
CA TRP A 440 23.83 14.56 0.33
C TRP A 440 22.69 15.53 -0.04
N ARG A 441 22.14 16.27 0.93
CA ARG A 441 21.09 17.28 0.71
C ARG A 441 21.61 18.50 -0.03
N SER A 442 22.90 18.86 0.11
CA SER A 442 23.52 19.98 -0.62
C SER A 442 23.87 19.67 -2.08
N LEU A 443 23.87 18.40 -2.50
CA LEU A 443 24.22 17.99 -3.86
C LEU A 443 23.31 18.63 -4.92
N GLU A 444 23.91 19.16 -5.99
CA GLU A 444 23.19 19.89 -7.05
C GLU A 444 22.77 18.95 -8.20
N MET A 445 21.46 18.84 -8.46
CA MET A 445 20.93 18.13 -9.63
C MET A 445 21.10 18.97 -10.90
N ALA A 446 21.45 18.33 -12.01
CA ALA A 446 21.42 18.96 -13.34
C ALA A 446 19.98 19.33 -13.73
N LYS A 447 19.73 20.63 -13.92
CA LYS A 447 18.41 21.15 -14.32
C LYS A 447 18.30 21.24 -15.84
N GLY A 448 18.11 20.07 -16.46
CA GLY A 448 17.99 19.92 -17.92
C GLY A 448 19.34 19.96 -18.65
N VAL A 449 19.28 19.84 -19.97
CA VAL A 449 20.46 19.67 -20.86
C VAL A 449 21.33 20.93 -20.95
N GLU A 450 20.77 22.11 -20.69
CA GLU A 450 21.40 23.40 -21.02
C GLU A 450 22.10 24.11 -19.84
N LYS A 451 21.92 23.65 -18.60
CA LYS A 451 22.59 24.24 -17.43
C LYS A 451 23.87 23.50 -17.11
N SER A 452 24.97 23.95 -17.72
CA SER A 452 26.33 23.54 -17.39
C SER A 452 26.66 23.86 -15.93
N LEU A 453 26.52 22.83 -15.08
CA LEU A 453 26.96 22.85 -13.68
C LEU A 453 28.47 23.14 -13.63
N GLN A 454 28.86 24.34 -13.22
CA GLN A 454 30.26 24.76 -13.25
C GLN A 454 31.05 24.04 -12.16
N CYS A 455 31.95 23.13 -12.56
CA CYS A 455 32.77 22.34 -11.63
C CYS A 455 33.87 23.16 -10.93
N CYS A 456 34.23 24.33 -11.45
CA CYS A 456 35.20 25.24 -10.85
C CYS A 456 34.81 26.70 -11.09
N VAL A 457 35.05 27.57 -10.11
CA VAL A 457 34.98 29.03 -10.29
C VAL A 457 36.26 29.50 -11.01
N ARG A 458 36.14 30.45 -11.94
CA ARG A 458 37.27 30.97 -12.76
C ARG A 458 38.46 31.50 -11.97
N SER A 459 38.30 31.79 -10.68
CA SER A 459 39.35 32.20 -9.74
C SER A 459 40.35 31.08 -9.40
N ASP A 460 39.89 29.82 -9.39
CA ASP A 460 40.61 28.74 -8.72
C ASP A 460 41.41 27.87 -9.71
N CYS A 461 40.99 27.85 -10.98
CA CYS A 461 41.75 27.27 -12.11
C CYS A 461 43.14 27.89 -12.35
N ARG A 462 43.54 28.92 -11.59
CA ARG A 462 44.87 29.54 -11.68
C ARG A 462 45.82 29.12 -10.55
N LYS A 463 45.31 28.72 -9.38
CA LYS A 463 46.11 28.58 -8.15
C LYS A 463 47.09 27.39 -8.17
N LEU A 464 46.82 26.36 -8.98
CA LEU A 464 47.65 25.16 -9.08
C LEU A 464 48.83 25.31 -10.07
N ASN A 465 48.74 26.20 -11.06
CA ASN A 465 49.82 26.41 -12.03
C ASN A 465 51.04 27.16 -11.45
N GLU A 466 50.90 27.83 -10.30
CA GLU A 466 51.99 28.58 -9.66
C GLU A 466 52.81 27.73 -8.68
N GLN A 467 52.39 26.50 -8.37
CA GLN A 467 53.11 25.61 -7.42
C GLN A 467 54.06 24.60 -8.09
N ASN A 468 53.97 24.39 -9.40
CA ASN A 468 54.83 23.45 -10.15
C ASN A 468 55.97 24.16 -10.92
N LEU A 469 56.49 25.27 -10.38
CA LEU A 469 57.55 26.09 -11.00
C LEU A 469 58.66 26.49 -10.01
N VAL A 470 59.17 25.53 -9.23
CA VAL A 470 60.41 25.70 -8.43
C VAL A 470 61.28 24.44 -8.52
N CYS A 471 62.53 24.64 -8.96
CA CYS A 471 63.62 23.64 -9.14
C CYS A 471 63.35 22.51 -10.15
#